data_AF-A0A1B1ACZ8-F1
#
_entry.id   AF-A0A1B1ACZ8-F1
#
_cell.length_a   1.000
_cell.length_b   1.000
_cell.length_c   1.000
_cell.angle_alpha   90.00
_cell.angle_beta   90.00
_cell.angle_gamma   90.00
#
_symmetry.space_group_name_H-M   'P 1'
#
loop_
_entity.id
_entity.type
_entity.pdbx_description
1 polymer ?
#
loop_
_entity_poly.entity_id
_entity_poly.type
_entity_poly.pdbx_seq_one_letter_code
_entity_poly.pdbx_strand_id
1 'polypeptide(L)' 'MSKLRLLQASAAADKAWMIEVRKLFGERDAGMARFHGRATGEPGTHLRELYDCYVKAQDAYDAR' A
#
# COMPACT_ATOMS: atom_id res chain seq x y z
N MET A 1 2.18 -20.83 -2.06
CA MET A 1 0.98 -20.01 -1.81
C MET A 1 0.07 -20.07 -3.03
N SER A 2 -1.25 -20.18 -2.85
CA SER A 2 -2.21 -20.11 -3.97
C SER A 2 -2.37 -18.66 -4.45
N LYS A 3 -2.76 -18.46 -5.71
CA LYS A 3 -3.03 -17.13 -6.27
C LYS A 3 -4.07 -16.35 -5.47
N LEU A 4 -5.09 -17.04 -4.94
CA LEU A 4 -6.09 -16.46 -4.04
C LEU A 4 -5.47 -15.92 -2.74
N ARG A 5 -4.53 -16.65 -2.12
CA ARG A 5 -3.85 -16.18 -0.90
C ARG A 5 -2.94 -14.98 -1.17
N LEU A 6 -2.30 -14.94 -2.33
CA LEU A 6 -1.47 -13.80 -2.75
C LEU A 6 -2.33 -12.55 -3.00
N LEU A 7 -3.49 -12.71 -3.64
CA LEU A 7 -4.49 -11.63 -3.80
C LEU A 7 -4.98 -11.11 -2.45
N GLN A 8 -5.30 -12.00 -1.51
CA GLN A 8 -5.73 -11.63 -0.16
C GLN A 8 -4.63 -10.88 0.61
N ALA A 9 -3.37 -11.33 0.49
CA ALA A 9 -2.24 -10.66 1.11
C ALA A 9 -2.00 -9.25 0.52
N SER A 10 -2.06 -9.13 -0.81
CA SER A 10 -1.95 -7.85 -1.51
C SER A 10 -3.07 -6.88 -1.11
N ALA A 11 -4.33 -7.34 -1.07
CA ALA A 11 -5.46 -6.53 -0.65
C ALA A 11 -5.39 -6.10 0.82
N ALA A 12 -4.89 -6.96 1.71
CA ALA A 12 -4.70 -6.62 3.12
C ALA A 12 -3.61 -5.55 3.29
N ALA A 13 -2.50 -5.67 2.55
CA ALA A 13 -1.42 -4.69 2.56
C ALA A 13 -1.85 -3.34 1.97
N ASP A 14 -2.60 -3.34 0.85
CA ASP A 14 -3.19 -2.14 0.25
C ASP A 14 -4.11 -1.42 1.26
N LYS A 15 -4.97 -2.16 1.97
CA LYS A 15 -5.85 -1.58 2.98
C LYS A 15 -5.07 -0.95 4.14
N ALA A 16 -4.05 -1.63 4.66
CA ALA A 16 -3.23 -1.11 5.76
C ALA A 16 -2.50 0.18 5.36
N TRP A 17 -1.91 0.19 4.16
CA TRP A 17 -1.29 1.37 3.59
C TRP A 17 -2.28 2.53 3.38
N MET A 18 -3.43 2.27 2.78
CA MET A 18 -4.44 3.30 2.52
C MET A 18 -5.04 3.89 3.80
N ILE A 19 -5.10 3.14 4.91
CA ILE A 19 -5.50 3.69 6.21
C ILE A 19 -4.50 4.76 6.66
N GLU A 20 -3.20 4.49 6.55
CA GLU A 20 -2.17 5.44 6.96
C GLU A 20 -2.12 6.66 6.03
N VAL A 21 -2.27 6.45 4.72
CA VAL A 21 -2.42 7.54 3.74
C VAL A 21 -3.61 8.44 4.10
N ARG A 22 -4.76 7.86 4.46
CA ARG A 22 -5.94 8.65 4.88
C ARG A 22 -5.73 9.41 6.17
N LYS A 23 -4.97 8.87 7.13
CA LYS A 23 -4.62 9.61 8.35
C LYS A 23 -3.74 10.81 8.04
N LEU A 24 -2.77 10.66 7.14
CA LEU A 24 -1.78 11.71 6.83
C LEU A 24 -2.32 12.79 5.89
N PHE A 25 -3.12 12.41 4.89
CA PHE A 25 -3.61 13.32 3.85
C PHE A 25 -5.12 13.65 3.99
N GLY A 26 -5.85 12.96 4.85
CA GLY A 26 -7.31 13.05 4.92
C GLY A 26 -8.01 12.28 3.80
N GLU A 27 -9.31 11.99 3.97
CA GLU A 27 -10.06 11.17 2.99
C GLU A 27 -10.10 11.76 1.58
N ARG A 28 -10.17 13.10 1.49
CA ARG A 28 -10.29 13.81 0.22
C ARG A 28 -9.01 13.76 -0.61
N ASP A 29 -7.85 13.86 0.04
CA ASP A 29 -6.56 13.88 -0.66
C ASP A 29 -5.88 12.52 -0.69
N ALA A 30 -6.36 11.50 0.03
CA ALA A 30 -5.77 10.15 0.01
C ALA A 30 -5.74 9.53 -1.39
N GLY A 31 -6.80 9.72 -2.18
CA GLY A 31 -6.83 9.25 -3.58
C GLY A 31 -5.82 9.99 -4.46
N MET A 32 -5.69 11.30 -4.27
CA MET A 32 -4.71 12.13 -4.97
C MET A 32 -3.27 11.79 -4.54
N ALA A 33 -3.04 11.52 -3.25
CA ALA A 33 -1.73 11.18 -2.71
C ALA A 33 -1.18 9.89 -3.35
N ARG A 34 -2.05 8.90 -3.62
CA ARG A 34 -1.69 7.70 -4.38
C ARG A 34 -1.28 8.04 -5.81
N PHE A 35 -2.07 8.86 -6.50
CA PHE A 35 -1.81 9.20 -7.91
C PHE A 35 -0.57 10.08 -8.10
N HIS A 36 -0.31 11.01 -7.18
CA HIS A 36 0.83 11.92 -7.24
C HIS A 36 2.13 11.34 -6.62
N GLY A 37 2.16 10.06 -6.25
CA GLY A 37 3.33 9.43 -5.64
C GLY A 37 3.67 9.92 -4.21
N ARG A 38 2.82 10.76 -3.61
CA ARG A 38 2.99 11.28 -2.24
C ARG A 38 2.68 10.24 -1.16
N ALA A 39 1.91 9.21 -1.51
CA ALA A 39 1.59 8.10 -0.63
C ALA A 39 2.75 7.10 -0.43
N THR A 40 3.92 7.33 -1.03
CA THR A 40 5.09 6.44 -0.86
C THR A 40 5.79 6.61 0.49
N GLY A 41 5.64 7.76 1.14
CA GLY A 41 6.31 8.09 2.41
C GLY A 41 7.80 8.33 2.28
N GLU A 42 8.39 9.04 3.24
CA GLU A 42 9.84 9.21 3.30
C GLU A 42 10.52 7.97 3.92
N PRO A 43 11.78 7.68 3.59
CA PRO A 43 12.53 6.60 4.23
C PRO A 43 12.51 6.71 5.76
N GLY A 44 12.23 5.59 6.44
CA GLY A 44 12.11 5.54 7.91
C GLY A 44 10.75 5.99 8.47
N THR A 45 9.80 6.38 7.62
CA THR A 45 8.42 6.64 8.06
C THR A 45 7.58 5.37 8.04
N HIS A 46 6.58 5.32 8.91
CA HIS A 46 5.62 4.21 8.93
C HIS A 46 4.87 4.06 7.60
N LEU A 47 4.60 5.18 6.91
CA LEU A 47 3.99 5.17 5.58
C LEU A 47 4.86 4.42 4.55
N ARG A 48 6.19 4.62 4.60
CA ARG A 48 7.13 3.92 3.73
C ARG A 48 7.14 2.41 3.99
N GLU A 49 7.16 2.00 5.26
CA GLU A 49 7.12 0.57 5.63
C GLU A 49 5.87 -0.12 5.09
N LEU A 50 4.70 0.53 5.19
CA LEU A 50 3.44 0.00 4.68
C LEU A 50 3.41 -0.05 3.15
N TYR A 51 3.95 0.97 2.49
CA TYR A 51 4.07 1.00 1.03
C TYR A 51 4.99 -0.14 0.53
N ASP A 52 6.14 -0.34 1.16
CA ASP A 52 7.09 -1.40 0.79
C ASP A 52 6.48 -2.79 0.99
N CYS A 53 5.69 -2.98 2.06
CA CYS A 53 4.92 -4.21 2.29
C CYS A 53 3.88 -4.46 1.18
N TYR A 54 3.17 -3.41 0.76
CA TYR A 54 2.19 -3.49 -0.33
C TYR A 54 2.86 -3.86 -1.66
N VAL A 55 3.95 -3.18 -2.04
CA VAL A 55 4.71 -3.47 -3.28
C VAL A 55 5.16 -4.93 -3.29
N LYS A 56 5.76 -5.41 -2.19
CA LYS A 56 6.21 -6.80 -2.08
C LYS A 56 5.07 -7.82 -2.22
N ALA A 57 3.90 -7.52 -1.64
CA ALA A 57 2.73 -8.40 -1.74
C ALA A 57 2.12 -8.38 -3.15
N GLN A 58 2.13 -7.22 -3.83
CA GLN A 58 1.68 -7.08 -5.20
C GLN A 58 2.62 -7.80 -6.18
N ASP A 59 3.93 -7.60 -6.06
CA ASP A 59 4.93 -8.30 -6.89
C ASP A 59 4.79 -9.82 -6.78
N ALA A 60 4.54 -10.33 -5.57
CA ALA A 60 4.33 -11.76 -5.34
C ALA A 60 3.05 -12.29 -5.99
N TYR A 61 2.01 -11.46 -6.12
CA TYR A 61 0.77 -11.81 -6.82
C TYR A 61 0.94 -11.75 -8.34
N ASP A 62 1.58 -10.71 -8.86
CA ASP A 62 1.77 -10.49 -10.29
C ASP A 62 2.76 -11.50 -10.91
N ALA A 63 3.73 -11.98 -10.13
CA ALA A 63 4.67 -13.03 -10.54
C ALA A 63 4.06 -14.46 -10.60
N ARG A 64 2.73 -14.62 -10.40
CA ARG A 64 2.04 -15.92 -10.23
C ARG A 64 1.01 -16.23 -11.31
#